data_AF-A0A2U1L0E2-F1
#
_entry.id   AF-A0A2U1L0E2-F1
#
_cell.length_a   1.000
_cell.length_b   1.000
_cell.length_c   1.000
_cell.angle_alpha   90.00
_cell.angle_beta   90.00
_cell.angle_gamma   90.00
#
_symmetry.space_group_name_H-M   'P 1'
#
loop_
_entity.id
_entity.type
_entity.pdbx_description
1 polymer ?
#
loop_
_entity_poly.entity_id
_entity_poly.type
_entity_poly.pdbx_seq_one_letter_code
_entity_poly.pdbx_strand_id
1 'polypeptide(L)'
;MSENMLVLRKYGLSDDKIETLLLNNPGWLLQRVEWLDGVMKKVEPLLGIRPDSPRFLDGIEIVMSLSEATLDKKLGIFRSFGWTEEEIVKMTRSLPFCLRRSEGAIKASLEWFKEEIGYEGEYLSTHPKLLVYSLEKRIVPRYRVWANLLDHNLKSGFSVSTIVALSEEKFMRDFVLPYHEVVPGLYKNYVNATGLKVKC
;
A
#
# COMPACT_ATOMS: atom_id res chain seq x y z
N MET A 1 29.57 16.45 -13.90
CA MET A 1 28.60 15.35 -13.69
C MET A 1 28.98 14.71 -12.36
N SER A 2 28.10 14.72 -11.36
CA SER A 2 28.47 14.21 -10.03
C SER A 2 28.68 12.69 -10.07
N GLU A 3 29.58 12.16 -9.24
CA GLU A 3 29.81 10.72 -9.11
C GLU A 3 28.53 9.97 -8.72
N ASN A 4 27.67 10.60 -7.91
CA ASN A 4 26.35 10.05 -7.55
C ASN A 4 25.46 9.83 -8.77
N MET A 5 25.47 10.71 -9.77
CA MET A 5 24.71 10.50 -11.00
C MET A 5 25.21 9.28 -11.79
N LEU A 6 26.52 9.00 -11.77
CA LEU A 6 27.08 7.81 -12.43
C LEU A 6 26.62 6.53 -11.73
N VAL A 7 26.55 6.53 -10.40
CA VAL A 7 25.97 5.41 -9.64
C VAL A 7 24.51 5.21 -10.01
N LEU A 8 23.69 6.25 -10.00
CA LEU A 8 22.27 6.12 -10.35
C LEU A 8 22.08 5.52 -11.76
N ARG A 9 22.86 5.96 -12.75
CA ARG A 9 22.83 5.40 -14.11
C ARG A 9 23.35 3.97 -14.21
N LYS A 10 24.37 3.60 -13.41
CA LYS A 10 24.88 2.22 -13.31
C LYS A 10 23.77 1.23 -12.92
N TYR A 11 22.80 1.67 -12.12
CA TYR A 11 21.63 0.88 -11.73
C TYR A 11 20.43 1.04 -12.69
N GLY A 12 20.64 1.58 -13.90
CA GLY A 12 19.61 1.61 -14.95
C GLY A 12 18.54 2.69 -14.78
N LEU A 13 18.75 3.67 -13.90
CA LEU A 13 17.86 4.84 -13.85
C LEU A 13 18.09 5.72 -15.07
N SER A 14 17.00 6.04 -15.78
CA SER A 14 17.01 7.04 -16.85
C SER A 14 17.19 8.45 -16.27
N ASP A 15 17.63 9.39 -17.11
CA ASP A 15 17.84 10.78 -16.69
C ASP A 15 16.55 11.42 -16.14
N ASP A 16 15.38 11.16 -16.74
CA ASP A 16 14.08 11.63 -16.22
C ASP A 16 13.76 11.10 -14.81
N LYS A 17 14.13 9.83 -14.52
CA LYS A 17 13.94 9.23 -13.19
C LYS A 17 14.90 9.82 -12.18
N ILE A 18 16.14 10.10 -12.60
CA ILE A 18 17.14 10.78 -11.76
C ILE A 18 16.65 12.19 -11.44
N GLU A 19 16.18 12.94 -12.43
CA GLU A 19 15.63 14.29 -12.23
C GLU A 19 14.44 14.26 -11.25
N THR A 20 13.49 13.34 -11.44
CA THR A 20 12.36 13.17 -10.52
C THR A 20 12.83 12.89 -9.08
N LEU A 21 13.82 12.01 -8.93
CA LEU A 21 14.41 11.66 -7.63
C LEU A 21 15.11 12.86 -6.99
N LEU A 22 15.81 13.69 -7.78
CA LEU A 22 16.50 14.89 -7.31
C LEU A 22 15.54 16.03 -6.97
N LEU A 23 14.43 16.18 -7.71
CA LEU A 23 13.38 17.16 -7.41
C LEU A 23 12.69 16.82 -6.08
N ASN A 24 12.45 15.53 -5.82
CA ASN A 24 11.83 15.07 -4.58
C ASN A 24 12.80 15.12 -3.39
N ASN A 25 14.10 14.91 -3.63
CA ASN A 25 15.12 14.96 -2.58
C ASN A 25 16.51 15.34 -3.13
N PRO A 26 16.87 16.63 -3.17
CA PRO A 26 18.18 17.06 -3.68
C PRO A 26 19.37 16.49 -2.90
N GLY A 27 19.14 16.02 -1.66
CA GLY A 27 20.17 15.46 -0.78
C GLY A 27 20.89 14.24 -1.34
N TRP A 28 20.32 13.57 -2.35
CA TRP A 28 20.96 12.45 -3.05
C TRP A 28 22.32 12.80 -3.68
N LEU A 29 22.54 14.05 -4.09
CA LEU A 29 23.82 14.49 -4.65
C LEU A 29 24.90 14.73 -3.59
N LEU A 30 24.50 14.85 -2.33
CA LEU A 30 25.39 15.19 -1.21
C LEU A 30 25.84 13.95 -0.43
N GLN A 31 25.26 12.78 -0.71
CA GLN A 31 25.64 11.53 -0.05
C GLN A 31 26.98 11.00 -0.54
N ARG A 32 27.66 10.23 0.30
CA ARG A 32 28.87 9.50 -0.10
C ARG A 32 28.52 8.46 -1.16
N VAL A 33 29.35 8.36 -2.19
CA VAL A 33 29.17 7.45 -3.34
C VAL A 33 29.05 6.00 -2.87
N GLU A 34 29.87 5.59 -1.90
CA GLU A 34 29.87 4.23 -1.35
C GLU A 34 28.58 3.91 -0.60
N TRP A 35 28.04 4.91 0.11
CA TRP A 35 26.76 4.78 0.79
C TRP A 35 25.63 4.64 -0.22
N LEU A 36 25.63 5.47 -1.27
CA LEU A 36 24.63 5.44 -2.34
C LEU A 36 24.65 4.07 -3.03
N ASP A 37 25.80 3.61 -3.50
CA ASP A 37 25.96 2.29 -4.13
C ASP A 37 25.53 1.16 -3.18
N GLY A 38 25.82 1.28 -1.87
CA GLY A 38 25.35 0.36 -0.84
C GLY A 38 23.83 0.30 -0.71
N VAL A 39 23.13 1.44 -0.78
CA VAL A 39 21.65 1.46 -0.78
C VAL A 39 21.11 0.79 -2.03
N MET A 40 21.64 1.12 -3.20
CA MET A 40 21.17 0.58 -4.49
C MET A 40 21.33 -0.94 -4.56
N LYS A 41 22.42 -1.50 -4.02
CA LYS A 41 22.68 -2.96 -3.96
C LYS A 41 21.68 -3.74 -3.11
N LYS A 42 21.04 -3.11 -2.14
CA LYS A 42 20.15 -3.79 -1.17
C LYS A 42 18.73 -3.97 -1.68
N VAL A 43 18.29 -3.16 -2.63
CA VAL A 43 16.88 -3.12 -3.07
C VAL A 43 16.41 -4.46 -3.63
N GLU A 44 17.18 -5.07 -4.54
CA GLU A 44 16.81 -6.35 -5.13
C GLU A 44 16.88 -7.52 -4.12
N PRO A 45 17.96 -7.71 -3.35
CA PRO A 45 18.01 -8.79 -2.34
C PRO A 45 16.94 -8.69 -1.25
N LEU A 46 16.59 -7.48 -0.80
CA LEU A 46 15.65 -7.29 0.31
C LEU A 46 14.18 -7.27 -0.12
N LEU A 47 13.89 -6.78 -1.33
CA LEU A 47 12.51 -6.53 -1.78
C LEU A 47 12.15 -7.26 -3.08
N GLY A 48 13.12 -7.94 -3.71
CA GLY A 48 12.96 -8.56 -5.03
C GLY A 48 12.84 -7.57 -6.19
N ILE A 49 13.01 -6.27 -5.95
CA ILE A 49 12.82 -5.24 -6.98
C ILE A 49 14.12 -5.05 -7.76
N ARG A 50 14.12 -5.49 -9.02
CA ARG A 50 15.25 -5.29 -9.93
C ARG A 50 15.51 -3.80 -10.25
N PRO A 51 16.76 -3.41 -10.53
CA PRO A 51 17.14 -2.04 -10.92
C PRO A 51 16.38 -1.47 -12.12
N ASP A 52 16.03 -2.31 -13.09
CA ASP A 52 15.28 -1.91 -14.29
C ASP A 52 13.76 -1.76 -14.07
N SER A 53 13.27 -2.16 -12.89
CA SER A 53 11.85 -2.03 -12.55
C SER A 53 11.42 -0.57 -12.47
N PRO A 54 10.20 -0.21 -12.92
CA PRO A 54 9.63 1.11 -12.64
C PRO A 54 9.45 1.36 -11.12
N ARG A 55 9.43 0.30 -10.30
CA ARG A 55 9.30 0.35 -8.84
C ARG A 55 10.61 0.48 -8.09
N PHE A 56 11.75 0.56 -8.80
CA PHE A 56 13.04 0.60 -8.14
C PHE A 56 13.21 1.83 -7.24
N LEU A 57 12.70 2.99 -7.65
CA LEU A 57 12.67 4.20 -6.82
C LEU A 57 11.85 3.99 -5.53
N ASP A 58 10.69 3.34 -5.63
CA ASP A 58 9.86 3.01 -4.46
C ASP A 58 10.63 2.09 -3.49
N GLY A 59 11.37 1.11 -4.03
CA GLY A 59 12.21 0.19 -3.26
C GLY A 59 13.37 0.88 -2.55
N ILE A 60 14.07 1.78 -3.25
CA ILE A 60 15.11 2.63 -2.67
C ILE A 60 14.57 3.42 -1.47
N GLU A 61 13.39 4.03 -1.63
CA GLU A 61 12.76 4.82 -0.57
C GLU A 61 12.45 3.96 0.66
N ILE A 62 12.01 2.72 0.47
CA ILE A 62 11.81 1.77 1.58
C ILE A 62 13.12 1.43 2.28
N VAL A 63 14.17 1.05 1.54
CA VAL A 63 15.48 0.68 2.10
C VAL A 63 16.10 1.82 2.91
N MET A 64 15.91 3.06 2.49
CA MET A 64 16.38 4.22 3.26
C MET A 64 15.54 4.49 4.51
N SER A 65 14.23 4.26 4.43
CA SER A 65 13.30 4.60 5.51
C SER A 65 13.28 3.58 6.65
N LEU A 66 13.70 2.34 6.40
CA LEU A 66 13.64 1.24 7.34
C LEU A 66 15.02 0.63 7.57
N SER A 67 15.33 0.32 8.84
CA SER A 67 16.47 -0.57 9.12
C SER A 67 16.19 -1.98 8.58
N GLU A 68 17.23 -2.73 8.23
CA GLU A 68 17.09 -4.12 7.79
C GLU A 68 16.40 -4.99 8.85
N ALA A 69 16.68 -4.77 10.14
CA ALA A 69 16.02 -5.47 11.23
C ALA A 69 14.51 -5.14 11.31
N THR A 70 14.13 -3.89 11.06
CA THR A 70 12.72 -3.48 10.98
C THR A 70 12.04 -4.10 9.76
N LEU A 71 12.73 -4.12 8.62
CA LEU A 71 12.20 -4.74 7.41
C LEU A 71 11.97 -6.24 7.62
N ASP A 72 12.95 -6.96 8.16
CA ASP A 72 12.82 -8.41 8.41
C ASP A 72 11.70 -8.72 9.40
N LYS A 73 11.53 -7.93 10.48
CA LYS A 73 10.37 -8.05 11.38
C LYS A 73 9.05 -7.92 10.64
N LYS A 74 8.92 -6.93 9.76
CA LYS A 74 7.69 -6.72 8.97
C LYS A 74 7.44 -7.87 8.00
N LEU A 75 8.47 -8.37 7.31
CA LEU A 75 8.35 -9.53 6.42
C LEU A 75 8.00 -10.80 7.22
N GLY A 76 8.57 -10.95 8.42
CA GLY A 76 8.26 -12.02 9.37
C GLY A 76 6.79 -12.05 9.81
N ILE A 77 6.11 -10.89 9.85
CA ILE A 77 4.65 -10.87 10.08
C ILE A 77 3.94 -11.61 8.96
N PHE A 78 4.22 -11.34 7.69
CA PHE A 78 3.56 -12.05 6.58
C PHE A 78 3.82 -13.57 6.65
N ARG A 79 5.07 -13.97 6.93
CA ARG A 79 5.44 -15.38 7.13
C ARG A 79 4.64 -16.02 8.26
N SER A 80 4.44 -15.32 9.37
CA SER A 80 3.64 -15.82 10.50
C SER A 80 2.15 -16.01 10.17
N PHE A 81 1.66 -15.37 9.10
CA PHE A 81 0.31 -15.57 8.55
C PHE A 81 0.26 -16.65 7.48
N GLY A 82 1.36 -17.38 7.26
CA GLY A 82 1.45 -18.50 6.32
C GLY A 82 1.80 -18.12 4.90
N TRP A 83 2.20 -16.86 4.65
CA TRP A 83 2.58 -16.43 3.30
C TRP A 83 3.90 -17.08 2.86
N THR A 84 3.99 -17.46 1.58
CA THR A 84 5.24 -17.95 0.99
C THR A 84 6.19 -16.80 0.65
N GLU A 85 7.49 -17.10 0.48
CA GLU A 85 8.45 -16.08 0.05
C GLU A 85 8.10 -15.53 -1.34
N GLU A 86 7.54 -16.36 -2.24
CA GLU A 86 7.09 -15.91 -3.56
C GLU A 86 5.94 -14.91 -3.46
N GLU A 87 5.00 -15.11 -2.54
CA GLU A 87 3.88 -14.18 -2.30
C GLU A 87 4.38 -12.86 -1.70
N ILE A 88 5.29 -12.93 -0.74
CA ILE A 88 5.92 -11.75 -0.14
C ILE A 88 6.67 -10.96 -1.20
N VAL A 89 7.52 -11.62 -1.99
CA VAL A 89 8.27 -10.99 -3.08
C VAL A 89 7.34 -10.40 -4.14
N LYS A 90 6.25 -11.09 -4.50
CA LYS A 90 5.25 -10.56 -5.45
C LYS A 90 4.62 -9.25 -4.93
N MET A 91 4.27 -9.22 -3.65
CA MET A 91 3.70 -8.06 -2.98
C MET A 91 4.71 -6.89 -2.92
N THR A 92 5.93 -7.14 -2.46
CA THR A 92 6.96 -6.09 -2.33
C THR A 92 7.39 -5.55 -3.68
N ARG A 93 7.45 -6.40 -4.72
CA ARG A 93 7.80 -5.97 -6.08
C ARG A 93 6.77 -5.06 -6.71
N SER A 94 5.50 -5.28 -6.39
CA SER A 94 4.40 -4.53 -6.99
C SER A 94 4.06 -3.26 -6.21
N LEU A 95 4.16 -3.28 -4.88
CA LEU A 95 3.86 -2.13 -4.04
C LEU A 95 4.61 -2.17 -2.69
N PRO A 96 5.91 -1.80 -2.66
CA PRO A 96 6.72 -1.89 -1.44
C PRO A 96 6.25 -0.93 -0.33
N PHE A 97 5.44 0.09 -0.66
CA PHE A 97 4.90 1.05 0.30
C PHE A 97 3.96 0.47 1.36
N CYS A 98 3.43 -0.75 1.19
CA CYS A 98 2.74 -1.44 2.30
C CYS A 98 3.64 -1.60 3.54
N LEU A 99 4.96 -1.69 3.37
CA LEU A 99 5.93 -1.85 4.46
C LEU A 99 6.14 -0.58 5.29
N ARG A 100 5.63 0.58 4.83
CA ARG A 100 5.63 1.81 5.65
C ARG A 100 4.66 1.76 6.82
N ARG A 101 3.64 0.91 6.73
CA ARG A 101 2.67 0.76 7.81
C ARG A 101 3.37 0.19 9.04
N SER A 102 2.93 0.60 10.22
CA SER A 102 3.45 0.04 11.47
C SER A 102 3.23 -1.48 11.52
N GLU A 103 4.07 -2.19 12.27
CA GLU A 103 3.93 -3.64 12.46
C GLU A 103 2.52 -4.02 12.94
N GLY A 104 2.00 -3.29 13.93
CA GLY A 104 0.64 -3.48 14.43
C GLY A 104 -0.44 -3.23 13.38
N ALA A 105 -0.27 -2.22 12.51
CA ALA A 105 -1.23 -1.94 11.45
C ALA A 105 -1.24 -3.01 10.34
N ILE A 106 -0.06 -3.54 9.99
CA ILE A 106 0.05 -4.67 9.04
C ILE A 106 -0.66 -5.88 9.63
N LYS A 107 -0.31 -6.25 10.87
CA LYS A 107 -0.89 -7.40 11.57
C LYS A 107 -2.42 -7.30 11.65
N ALA A 108 -2.94 -6.18 12.15
CA ALA A 108 -4.39 -5.97 12.26
C ALA A 108 -5.11 -6.05 10.90
N SER A 109 -4.48 -5.59 9.82
CA SER A 109 -5.05 -5.69 8.48
C SER A 109 -5.10 -7.13 8.00
N LEU A 110 -4.03 -7.91 8.21
CA LEU A 110 -3.98 -9.32 7.85
C LEU A 110 -4.99 -10.16 8.65
N GLU A 111 -5.12 -9.91 9.96
CA GLU A 111 -6.13 -10.56 10.82
C GLU A 111 -7.52 -10.29 10.30
N TRP A 112 -7.86 -9.01 10.09
CA TRP A 112 -9.17 -8.63 9.59
C TRP A 112 -9.48 -9.26 8.22
N PHE A 113 -8.53 -9.22 7.28
CA PHE A 113 -8.76 -9.82 5.96
C PHE A 113 -8.98 -11.33 6.01
N LYS A 114 -8.22 -12.03 6.86
CA LYS A 114 -8.34 -13.48 7.03
C LYS A 114 -9.66 -13.85 7.72
N GLU A 115 -9.99 -13.18 8.81
CA GLU A 115 -11.13 -13.54 9.65
C GLU A 115 -12.48 -13.11 9.04
N GLU A 116 -12.54 -11.93 8.44
CA GLU A 116 -13.82 -11.34 8.02
C GLU A 116 -14.20 -11.68 6.58
N ILE A 117 -13.21 -11.83 5.69
CA ILE A 117 -13.47 -12.07 4.26
C ILE A 117 -12.67 -13.23 3.66
N GLY A 118 -11.85 -13.93 4.46
CA GLY A 118 -11.09 -15.10 4.02
C GLY A 118 -9.98 -14.80 3.02
N TYR A 119 -9.48 -13.56 2.95
CA TYR A 119 -8.37 -13.20 2.06
C TYR A 119 -7.03 -13.56 2.68
N GLU A 120 -6.26 -14.38 1.98
CA GLU A 120 -4.94 -14.86 2.40
C GLU A 120 -3.82 -14.41 1.43
N GLY A 121 -2.61 -14.97 1.59
CA GLY A 121 -1.41 -14.58 0.85
C GLY A 121 -1.59 -14.59 -0.67
N GLU A 122 -2.23 -15.61 -1.21
CA GLU A 122 -2.43 -15.76 -2.65
C GLU A 122 -3.18 -14.55 -3.24
N TYR A 123 -4.26 -14.12 -2.58
CA TYR A 123 -5.09 -13.00 -3.03
C TYR A 123 -4.45 -11.65 -2.68
N LEU A 124 -3.98 -11.48 -1.46
CA LEU A 124 -3.45 -10.20 -0.98
C LEU A 124 -2.12 -9.83 -1.65
N SER A 125 -1.30 -10.82 -2.02
CA SER A 125 -0.05 -10.58 -2.75
C SER A 125 -0.25 -10.02 -4.16
N THR A 126 -1.40 -10.30 -4.77
CA THR A 126 -1.81 -9.73 -6.07
C THR A 126 -2.58 -8.42 -5.93
N HIS A 127 -3.03 -8.07 -4.72
CA HIS A 127 -3.80 -6.86 -4.40
C HIS A 127 -3.19 -6.03 -3.26
N PRO A 128 -1.88 -5.71 -3.28
CA PRO A 128 -1.18 -5.15 -2.13
C PRO A 128 -1.67 -3.74 -1.73
N LYS A 129 -2.44 -3.06 -2.58
CA LYS A 129 -3.12 -1.79 -2.24
C LYS A 129 -4.03 -1.94 -1.02
N LEU A 130 -4.63 -3.12 -0.84
CA LEU A 130 -5.42 -3.47 0.33
C LEU A 130 -4.63 -3.31 1.63
N LEU A 131 -3.31 -3.51 1.60
CA LEU A 131 -2.44 -3.39 2.77
C LEU A 131 -1.92 -1.96 2.99
N VAL A 132 -2.13 -1.06 2.02
CA VAL A 132 -1.72 0.35 2.13
C VAL A 132 -2.81 1.22 2.75
N TYR A 133 -4.08 0.94 2.47
CA TYR A 133 -5.20 1.73 2.99
C TYR A 133 -5.40 1.55 4.51
N SER A 134 -5.86 2.60 5.18
CA SER A 134 -6.22 2.51 6.60
C SER A 134 -7.36 1.51 6.79
N LEU A 135 -7.15 0.55 7.70
CA LEU A 135 -8.16 -0.44 8.04
C LEU A 135 -9.41 0.24 8.60
N GLU A 136 -9.22 1.00 9.67
CA GLU A 136 -10.31 1.64 10.43
C GLU A 136 -10.97 2.79 9.69
N LYS A 137 -10.20 3.54 8.89
CA LYS A 137 -10.70 4.76 8.24
C LYS A 137 -11.14 4.58 6.80
N ARG A 138 -10.91 3.41 6.20
CA ARG A 138 -11.24 3.19 4.79
C ARG A 138 -11.74 1.79 4.49
N ILE A 139 -11.00 0.76 4.86
CA ILE A 139 -11.36 -0.62 4.48
C ILE A 139 -12.65 -1.04 5.18
N VAL A 140 -12.67 -1.01 6.52
CA VAL A 140 -13.80 -1.45 7.33
C VAL A 140 -15.06 -0.60 7.08
N PRO A 141 -15.00 0.75 7.07
CA PRO A 141 -16.20 1.55 6.82
C PRO A 141 -16.83 1.27 5.45
N ARG A 142 -16.01 1.10 4.41
CA ARG A 142 -16.50 0.86 3.05
C ARG A 142 -17.00 -0.55 2.84
N TYR A 143 -16.31 -1.53 3.43
CA TYR A 143 -16.77 -2.91 3.47
C TYR A 143 -18.14 -3.00 4.13
N ARG A 144 -18.34 -2.39 5.30
CA ARG A 144 -19.63 -2.41 6.01
C ARG A 144 -20.76 -1.79 5.20
N VAL A 145 -20.51 -0.66 4.53
CA VAL A 145 -21.49 -0.06 3.61
C VAL A 145 -21.84 -1.05 2.49
N TRP A 146 -20.83 -1.61 1.82
CA TRP A 146 -21.06 -2.55 0.72
C TRP A 146 -21.79 -3.82 1.17
N ALA A 147 -21.37 -4.44 2.27
CA ALA A 147 -22.00 -5.63 2.84
C ALA A 147 -23.48 -5.35 3.18
N ASN A 148 -23.77 -4.20 3.80
CA ASN A 148 -25.15 -3.84 4.11
C ASN A 148 -26.01 -3.61 2.86
N LEU A 149 -25.48 -2.99 1.81
CA LEU A 149 -26.19 -2.86 0.53
C LEU A 149 -26.41 -4.21 -0.15
N LEU A 150 -25.45 -5.13 -0.01
CA LEU A 150 -25.56 -6.49 -0.54
C LEU A 150 -26.69 -7.25 0.18
N ASP A 151 -26.76 -7.16 1.51
CA ASP A 151 -27.81 -7.79 2.33
C ASP A 151 -29.23 -7.31 1.96
N HIS A 152 -29.35 -6.05 1.54
CA HIS A 152 -30.63 -5.47 1.07
C HIS A 152 -30.87 -5.67 -0.44
N ASN A 153 -30.00 -6.42 -1.14
CA ASN A 153 -30.04 -6.62 -2.60
C ASN A 153 -30.03 -5.31 -3.41
N LEU A 154 -29.45 -4.23 -2.86
CA LEU A 154 -29.42 -2.91 -3.48
C LEU A 154 -28.23 -2.73 -4.43
N LYS A 155 -27.12 -3.41 -4.15
CA LYS A 155 -25.88 -3.29 -4.93
C LYS A 155 -25.00 -4.52 -4.77
N SER A 156 -24.64 -5.15 -5.89
CA SER A 156 -23.81 -6.36 -5.94
C SER A 156 -22.78 -6.28 -7.08
N GLY A 157 -21.91 -7.30 -7.22
CA GLY A 157 -20.96 -7.39 -8.33
C GLY A 157 -19.65 -6.62 -8.17
N PHE A 158 -19.34 -6.12 -6.96
CA PHE A 158 -18.10 -5.42 -6.66
C PHE A 158 -17.22 -6.26 -5.73
N SER A 159 -15.90 -6.24 -5.96
CA SER A 159 -14.93 -6.80 -5.03
C SER A 159 -14.54 -5.77 -3.96
N VAL A 160 -14.06 -6.26 -2.80
CA VAL A 160 -13.54 -5.40 -1.72
C VAL A 160 -12.42 -4.49 -2.24
N SER A 161 -11.51 -5.04 -3.05
CA SER A 161 -10.44 -4.26 -3.71
C SER A 161 -10.97 -3.08 -4.52
N THR A 162 -12.07 -3.29 -5.27
CA THR A 162 -12.68 -2.24 -6.11
C THR A 162 -13.28 -1.13 -5.25
N ILE A 163 -14.09 -1.47 -4.25
CA ILE A 163 -14.80 -0.48 -3.43
C ILE A 163 -13.84 0.37 -2.59
N VAL A 164 -12.77 -0.22 -2.05
CA VAL A 164 -11.81 0.52 -1.23
C VAL A 164 -10.91 1.42 -2.07
N ALA A 165 -10.71 1.11 -3.35
CA ALA A 165 -9.88 1.90 -4.25
C ALA A 165 -10.55 3.21 -4.72
N LEU A 166 -11.88 3.32 -4.65
CA LEU A 166 -12.62 4.51 -5.10
C LEU A 166 -12.17 5.79 -4.38
N SER A 167 -12.24 6.95 -5.04
CA SER A 167 -12.11 8.23 -4.32
C SER A 167 -13.25 8.39 -3.31
N GLU A 168 -13.06 9.24 -2.31
CA GLU A 168 -14.12 9.51 -1.33
C GLU A 168 -15.40 10.02 -2.01
N GLU A 169 -15.24 10.96 -2.93
CA GLU A 169 -16.33 11.51 -3.73
C GLU A 169 -17.10 10.41 -4.50
N LYS A 170 -16.37 9.54 -5.23
CA LYS A 170 -17.01 8.45 -5.99
C LYS A 170 -17.69 7.45 -5.06
N PHE A 171 -17.05 7.09 -3.95
CA PHE A 171 -17.64 6.16 -2.98
C PHE A 171 -18.94 6.72 -2.39
N MET A 172 -18.93 7.98 -1.95
CA MET A 172 -20.11 8.66 -1.42
C MET A 172 -21.24 8.71 -2.45
N ARG A 173 -20.94 9.14 -3.67
CA ARG A 173 -21.91 9.26 -4.76
C ARG A 173 -22.50 7.91 -5.17
N ASP A 174 -21.69 6.85 -5.20
CA ASP A 174 -22.10 5.58 -5.82
C ASP A 174 -22.59 4.53 -4.80
N PHE A 175 -22.22 4.65 -3.52
CA PHE A 175 -22.50 3.65 -2.47
C PHE A 175 -23.18 4.21 -1.21
N VAL A 176 -23.14 5.53 -0.94
CA VAL A 176 -23.71 6.07 0.32
C VAL A 176 -24.95 6.90 0.05
N LEU A 177 -24.81 7.97 -0.74
CA LEU A 177 -25.88 8.94 -0.98
C LEU A 177 -27.12 8.34 -1.67
N PRO A 178 -27.02 7.43 -2.66
CA PRO A 178 -28.22 6.90 -3.30
C PRO A 178 -29.09 6.03 -2.38
N TYR A 179 -28.54 5.56 -1.26
CA TYR A 179 -29.17 4.55 -0.41
C TYR A 179 -29.41 5.02 1.03
N HIS A 180 -29.04 6.25 1.37
CA HIS A 180 -29.08 6.74 2.75
C HIS A 180 -30.50 6.87 3.34
N GLU A 181 -31.52 7.07 2.50
CA GLU A 181 -32.93 7.09 2.91
C GLU A 181 -33.53 5.68 3.00
N VAL A 182 -33.02 4.74 2.19
CA VAL A 182 -33.49 3.35 2.12
C VAL A 182 -32.89 2.50 3.23
N VAL A 183 -31.63 2.76 3.58
CA VAL A 183 -30.87 2.03 4.60
C VAL A 183 -30.69 2.93 5.82
N PRO A 184 -31.44 2.68 6.92
CA PRO A 184 -31.38 3.49 8.12
C PRO A 184 -29.96 3.63 8.66
N GLY A 185 -29.51 4.88 8.83
CA GLY A 185 -28.23 5.18 9.45
C GLY A 185 -26.99 4.95 8.58
N LEU A 186 -27.12 4.50 7.33
CA LEU A 186 -25.98 4.21 6.44
C LEU A 186 -24.99 5.39 6.34
N TYR A 187 -25.51 6.57 5.98
CA TYR A 187 -24.71 7.79 5.87
C TYR A 187 -24.06 8.19 7.20
N LYS A 188 -24.87 8.26 8.27
CA LYS A 188 -24.39 8.67 9.60
C LYS A 188 -23.30 7.73 10.13
N ASN A 189 -23.48 6.42 9.97
CA ASN A 189 -22.51 5.41 10.39
C ASN A 189 -21.20 5.53 9.61
N TYR A 190 -21.28 5.72 8.29
CA TYR A 190 -20.09 5.88 7.46
C TYR A 190 -19.31 7.16 7.79
N VAL A 191 -19.99 8.30 7.92
CA VAL A 191 -19.38 9.59 8.28
C VAL A 191 -18.73 9.52 9.67
N ASN A 192 -19.41 8.94 10.66
CA ASN A 192 -18.86 8.77 12.01
C ASN A 192 -17.61 7.89 12.03
N ALA A 193 -17.60 6.78 11.30
CA ALA A 193 -16.46 5.86 11.25
C ALA A 193 -15.22 6.50 10.58
N THR A 194 -15.46 7.27 9.51
CA THR A 194 -14.39 7.89 8.71
C THR A 194 -13.90 9.23 9.28
N GLY A 195 -14.71 9.90 10.12
CA GLY A 195 -14.39 11.23 10.64
C GLY A 195 -14.49 12.33 9.57
N LEU A 196 -15.23 12.07 8.48
CA LEU A 196 -15.48 13.08 7.45
C LEU A 196 -16.27 14.24 8.06
N LYS A 197 -15.76 15.47 7.86
CA LYS A 197 -16.50 16.66 8.28
C LYS A 197 -17.70 16.82 7.35
N VAL A 198 -18.89 16.84 7.92
CA VAL A 198 -20.13 17.20 7.21
C VAL A 198 -19.92 18.63 6.70
N LYS A 199 -19.91 18.81 5.37
CA LYS A 199 -20.18 20.14 4.82
C LYS A 199 -21.68 20.35 5.00
N CYS A 200 -22.04 21.02 6.10
CA CYS A 200 -23.37 21.62 6.26
C CYS A 200 -23.59 22.66 5.16
#